data_AF-A0AAW7Q625-F1
#
_entry.id   AF-A0AAW7Q625-F1
#
_cell.length_a   1.000
_cell.length_b   1.000
_cell.length_c   1.000
_cell.angle_alpha   90.00
_cell.angle_beta   90.00
_cell.angle_gamma   90.00
#
_symmetry.space_group_name_H-M   'P 1'
#
loop_
_entity.id
_entity.type
_entity.pdbx_description
1 polymer ?
#
loop_
_entity_poly.entity_id
_entity_poly.type
_entity_poly.pdbx_seq_one_letter_code
_entity_poly.pdbx_strand_id
1 'polypeptide(L)'
;MKFLFRELFKRLRIRYIILILLVLFVFSYISIFSKNTINMLSNEFPLEKSPNPQATEHFIKAMEYKNYILNLHRFVNYDNFLMKPLLTKMDEEYEKGKSLLPETSAEDVYWYVILYRGIYGIGGIPDDNDMSMAFKTTLTKEDYKKHYEEIVDKIKRFAINDFNYDVPRVTEYKFGFMENLIDEFFISSRIQIKDFINNKKYLEDLMYIYPIYKDFSNKYLVLSKQKLSPEFLIFDEIKFLIDIIILNAYQNNNTLICNNNENLVLIDKLRELSISKNKDKELKFIFDGHKRIFKTIKLMRYCPNLEKQVDEIFIHFVDRTKE
;
A
#
# COMPACT_ATOMS: atom_id res chain seq x y z
N MET A 1 -13.25 -50.54 24.94
CA MET A 1 -13.26 -49.06 25.00
C MET A 1 -13.84 -48.48 26.31
N LYS A 2 -15.05 -48.86 26.76
CA LYS A 2 -15.65 -48.31 27.99
C LYS A 2 -14.82 -48.51 29.28
N PHE A 3 -14.14 -49.65 29.44
CA PHE A 3 -13.31 -49.95 30.62
C PHE A 3 -12.04 -49.08 30.69
N LEU A 4 -11.33 -48.94 29.56
CA LEU A 4 -10.14 -48.10 29.43
C LEU A 4 -10.44 -46.62 29.73
N PHE A 5 -11.56 -46.08 29.23
CA PHE A 5 -11.97 -44.72 29.53
C PHE A 5 -12.29 -44.51 31.01
N ARG A 6 -12.96 -45.47 31.65
CA ARG A 6 -13.31 -45.40 33.08
C ARG A 6 -12.09 -45.38 33.99
N GLU A 7 -11.06 -46.14 33.63
CA GLU A 7 -9.85 -46.26 34.44
C GLU A 7 -8.87 -45.10 34.21
N LEU A 8 -8.84 -44.53 33.00
CA LEU A 8 -8.09 -43.30 32.71
C LEU A 8 -8.66 -42.10 33.48
N PHE A 9 -9.99 -41.91 33.44
CA PHE A 9 -10.67 -40.79 34.11
C PHE A 9 -10.70 -40.92 35.64
N LYS A 10 -10.58 -42.13 36.19
CA LYS A 10 -10.43 -42.34 37.66
C LYS A 10 -9.10 -41.82 38.20
N ARG A 11 -8.02 -41.84 37.40
CA ARG A 11 -6.66 -41.45 37.83
C ARG A 11 -6.32 -39.99 37.51
N LEU A 12 -6.99 -39.40 36.52
CA LEU A 12 -6.82 -38.00 36.13
C LEU A 12 -7.63 -37.10 37.07
N ARG A 13 -6.96 -36.20 37.80
CA ARG A 13 -7.65 -35.15 38.58
C ARG A 13 -8.55 -34.33 37.64
N ILE A 14 -9.75 -33.97 38.10
CA ILE A 14 -10.75 -33.19 37.35
C ILE A 14 -10.14 -31.98 36.62
N ARG A 15 -9.17 -31.29 37.23
CA ARG A 15 -8.42 -30.19 36.60
C ARG A 15 -7.77 -30.54 35.25
N TYR A 16 -7.24 -31.76 35.10
CA TYR A 16 -6.60 -32.21 33.87
C TYR A 16 -7.62 -32.62 32.81
N ILE A 17 -8.77 -33.16 33.23
CA ILE A 17 -9.89 -33.45 32.33
C ILE A 17 -10.41 -32.14 31.72
N ILE A 18 -10.61 -31.11 32.55
CA ILE A 18 -11.03 -29.78 32.09
C ILE A 18 -9.98 -29.20 31.12
N LEU A 19 -8.69 -29.31 31.44
CA LEU A 19 -7.61 -28.83 30.56
C LEU A 19 -7.61 -29.55 29.21
N ILE A 20 -7.73 -30.89 29.19
CA ILE A 20 -7.78 -31.68 27.95
C ILE A 20 -9.00 -31.29 27.11
N LEU A 21 -10.17 -31.13 27.74
CA LEU A 21 -11.38 -30.71 27.03
C LEU A 21 -11.22 -29.30 26.43
N LEU A 22 -10.57 -28.39 27.16
CA LEU A 22 -10.30 -27.04 26.68
C LEU A 22 -9.34 -27.07 25.47
N VAL A 23 -8.27 -27.88 25.53
CA VAL A 23 -7.35 -28.09 24.40
C VAL A 23 -8.08 -28.67 23.18
N LEU A 24 -8.92 -29.69 23.37
CA LEU A 24 -9.69 -30.30 22.29
C LEU A 24 -10.72 -29.33 21.69
N PHE A 25 -11.34 -28.49 22.51
CA PHE A 25 -12.26 -27.45 22.06
C PHE A 25 -11.54 -26.41 21.20
N VAL A 26 -10.38 -25.91 21.67
CA VAL A 26 -9.53 -24.99 20.91
C VAL A 26 -9.07 -25.62 19.60
N PHE A 27 -8.63 -26.88 19.61
CA PHE A 27 -8.20 -27.58 18.39
C PHE A 27 -9.33 -27.76 17.38
N SER A 28 -10.53 -28.11 17.86
CA SER A 28 -11.72 -28.25 17.02
C SER A 28 -12.12 -26.92 16.40
N TYR A 29 -12.09 -25.84 17.18
CA TYR A 29 -12.37 -24.49 16.69
C TYR A 29 -11.38 -24.07 15.60
N ILE A 30 -10.08 -24.25 15.83
CA ILE A 30 -9.01 -23.95 14.85
C ILE A 30 -9.23 -24.76 13.57
N SER A 31 -9.56 -26.05 13.68
CA SER A 31 -9.78 -26.92 12.50
C SER A 31 -10.99 -26.48 11.68
N ILE A 32 -12.10 -26.10 12.33
CA ILE A 32 -13.29 -25.59 11.64
C ILE A 32 -12.99 -24.26 10.96
N PHE A 33 -12.29 -23.36 11.66
CA PHE A 33 -11.88 -22.08 11.12
C PHE A 33 -10.99 -22.26 9.88
N SER A 34 -9.95 -23.09 9.97
CA SER A 34 -9.06 -23.47 8.85
C SER A 34 -9.84 -23.89 7.63
N LYS A 35 -10.74 -24.88 7.78
CA LYS A 35 -11.51 -25.43 6.68
C LYS A 35 -12.40 -24.38 6.02
N ASN A 36 -13.06 -23.53 6.82
CA ASN A 36 -13.90 -22.47 6.29
C ASN A 36 -13.08 -21.42 5.53
N THR A 37 -11.92 -21.04 6.06
CA THR A 37 -10.99 -20.10 5.42
C THR A 37 -10.44 -20.65 4.11
N ILE A 38 -9.97 -21.90 4.08
CA ILE A 38 -9.45 -22.54 2.86
C ILE A 38 -10.54 -22.62 1.79
N ASN A 39 -11.77 -23.01 2.15
CA ASN A 39 -12.88 -23.06 1.19
C ASN A 39 -13.19 -21.68 0.61
N MET A 40 -13.24 -20.64 1.44
CA MET A 40 -13.45 -19.26 1.00
C MET A 40 -12.32 -18.80 0.06
N LEU A 41 -11.07 -19.01 0.45
CA LEU A 41 -9.90 -18.62 -0.33
C LEU A 41 -9.80 -19.38 -1.65
N SER A 42 -10.13 -20.67 -1.68
CA SER A 42 -10.11 -21.47 -2.92
C SER A 42 -11.20 -21.04 -3.89
N ASN A 43 -12.33 -20.52 -3.39
CA ASN A 43 -13.36 -19.93 -4.24
C ASN A 43 -12.95 -18.55 -4.77
N GLU A 44 -12.25 -17.74 -3.96
CA GLU A 44 -11.75 -16.42 -4.34
C GLU A 44 -10.55 -16.51 -5.30
N PHE A 45 -9.72 -17.52 -5.10
CA PHE A 45 -8.51 -17.84 -5.83
C PHE A 45 -8.54 -19.31 -6.32
N PRO A 46 -9.36 -19.65 -7.33
CA PRO A 46 -9.43 -20.98 -7.92
C PRO A 46 -8.12 -21.39 -8.61
N LEU A 47 -7.53 -22.50 -8.16
CA LEU A 47 -6.26 -23.03 -8.67
C LEU A 47 -6.32 -23.32 -10.18
N GLU A 48 -7.46 -23.76 -10.70
CA GLU A 48 -7.66 -24.10 -12.11
C GLU A 48 -7.60 -22.89 -13.05
N LYS A 49 -7.77 -21.67 -12.52
CA LYS A 49 -7.61 -20.43 -13.29
C LYS A 49 -6.21 -19.83 -13.17
N SER A 50 -5.38 -20.39 -12.30
CA SER A 50 -4.04 -19.87 -12.07
C SER A 50 -3.09 -20.28 -13.21
N PRO A 51 -2.26 -19.36 -13.73
CA PRO A 51 -1.17 -19.69 -14.64
C PRO A 51 -0.08 -20.54 -13.96
N ASN A 52 0.01 -20.51 -12.63
CA ASN A 52 0.89 -21.34 -11.84
C ASN A 52 0.17 -21.84 -10.56
N PRO A 53 -0.56 -22.96 -10.65
CA PRO A 53 -1.35 -23.49 -9.54
C PRO A 53 -0.51 -23.79 -8.29
N GLN A 54 0.75 -24.21 -8.46
CA GLN A 54 1.64 -24.51 -7.33
C GLN A 54 2.02 -23.24 -6.58
N ALA A 55 2.35 -22.16 -7.29
CA ALA A 55 2.62 -20.87 -6.67
C ALA A 55 1.37 -20.30 -5.97
N THR A 56 0.20 -20.46 -6.59
CA THR A 56 -1.07 -20.04 -5.99
C THR A 56 -1.45 -20.86 -4.75
N GLU A 57 -1.13 -22.16 -4.68
CA GLU A 57 -1.35 -22.96 -3.47
C GLU A 57 -0.59 -22.39 -2.27
N HIS A 58 0.67 -22.00 -2.48
CA HIS A 58 1.47 -21.32 -1.47
C HIS A 58 0.89 -19.95 -1.08
N PHE A 59 0.42 -19.17 -2.05
CA PHE A 59 -0.28 -17.91 -1.77
C PHE A 59 -1.55 -18.12 -0.92
N ILE A 60 -2.37 -19.13 -1.22
CA ILE A 60 -3.57 -19.47 -0.43
C ILE A 60 -3.19 -19.85 1.00
N LYS A 61 -2.11 -20.62 1.19
CA LYS A 61 -1.59 -20.96 2.53
C LYS A 61 -1.11 -19.72 3.28
N ALA A 62 -0.39 -18.81 2.62
CA ALA A 62 0.01 -17.52 3.23
C ALA A 62 -1.22 -16.69 3.64
N MET A 63 -2.27 -16.65 2.81
CA MET A 63 -3.54 -16.00 3.14
C MET A 63 -4.29 -16.68 4.30
N GLU A 64 -4.18 -18.00 4.44
CA GLU A 64 -4.70 -18.72 5.60
C GLU A 64 -3.98 -18.27 6.88
N TYR A 65 -2.64 -18.22 6.87
CA TYR A 65 -1.85 -17.68 7.99
C TYR A 65 -2.19 -16.24 8.32
N LYS A 66 -2.34 -15.38 7.30
CA LYS A 66 -2.81 -14.02 7.49
C LYS A 66 -4.16 -13.97 8.22
N ASN A 67 -5.11 -14.84 7.86
CA ASN A 67 -6.41 -14.88 8.54
C ASN A 67 -6.29 -15.31 10.01
N TYR A 68 -5.40 -16.25 10.35
CA TYR A 68 -5.11 -16.55 11.76
C TYR A 68 -4.53 -15.35 12.50
N ILE A 69 -3.55 -14.68 11.90
CA ILE A 69 -2.91 -13.48 12.45
C ILE A 69 -3.96 -12.41 12.74
N LEU A 70 -4.82 -12.08 11.77
CA LEU A 70 -5.87 -11.07 11.94
C LEU A 70 -6.91 -11.43 13.02
N ASN A 71 -7.23 -12.71 13.19
CA ASN A 71 -8.14 -13.12 14.26
C ASN A 71 -7.48 -13.08 15.64
N LEU A 72 -6.20 -13.42 15.73
CA LEU A 72 -5.43 -13.31 16.96
C LEU A 72 -5.15 -11.85 17.34
N HIS A 73 -5.01 -10.97 16.34
CA HIS A 73 -4.71 -9.54 16.51
C HIS A 73 -5.77 -8.79 17.31
N ARG A 74 -7.00 -9.30 17.29
CA ARG A 74 -8.11 -8.81 18.13
C ARG A 74 -7.81 -8.88 19.64
N PHE A 75 -6.81 -9.65 20.05
CA PHE A 75 -6.47 -9.88 21.45
C PHE A 75 -5.05 -9.46 21.82
N VAL A 76 -4.11 -9.43 20.86
CA VAL A 76 -2.70 -9.12 21.10
C VAL A 76 -2.11 -8.40 19.89
N ASN A 77 -1.14 -7.52 20.13
CA ASN A 77 -0.40 -6.82 19.08
C ASN A 77 0.40 -7.77 18.17
N TYR A 78 0.79 -7.28 16.99
CA TYR A 78 1.55 -8.03 15.99
C TYR A 78 2.96 -8.45 16.46
N ASP A 79 3.60 -7.68 17.34
CA ASP A 79 4.93 -8.01 17.90
C ASP A 79 4.88 -9.08 19.01
N ASN A 80 3.69 -9.55 19.38
CA ASN A 80 3.53 -10.54 20.44
C ASN A 80 4.20 -11.89 20.09
N PHE A 81 4.80 -12.55 21.07
CA PHE A 81 5.47 -13.84 20.86
C PHE A 81 4.56 -14.94 20.27
N LEU A 82 3.24 -14.84 20.50
CA LEU A 82 2.24 -15.75 19.92
C LEU A 82 2.05 -15.54 18.42
N MET A 83 2.29 -14.33 17.91
CA MET A 83 2.17 -13.99 16.50
C MET A 83 3.36 -14.50 15.69
N LYS A 84 4.56 -14.49 16.29
CA LYS A 84 5.82 -14.79 15.61
C LYS A 84 5.80 -16.10 14.79
N PRO A 85 5.33 -17.25 15.31
CA PRO A 85 5.28 -18.47 14.50
C PRO A 85 4.36 -18.37 13.29
N LEU A 86 3.22 -17.67 13.42
CA LEU A 86 2.27 -17.49 12.32
C LEU A 86 2.83 -16.54 11.26
N LEU A 87 3.45 -15.44 11.69
CA LEU A 87 4.13 -14.49 10.80
C LEU A 87 5.26 -15.17 10.03
N THR A 88 6.10 -15.96 10.70
CA THR A 88 7.15 -16.73 10.05
C THR A 88 6.59 -17.71 9.03
N LYS A 89 5.49 -18.41 9.35
CA LYS A 89 4.86 -19.34 8.40
C LYS A 89 4.21 -18.65 7.22
N MET A 90 3.57 -17.50 7.44
CA MET A 90 3.05 -16.67 6.35
C MET A 90 4.17 -16.26 5.39
N ASP A 91 5.30 -15.81 5.93
CA ASP A 91 6.47 -15.37 5.16
C ASP A 91 7.14 -16.52 4.40
N GLU A 92 7.32 -17.68 5.04
CA GLU A 92 7.82 -18.89 4.39
C GLU A 92 6.97 -19.30 3.18
N GLU A 93 5.64 -19.27 3.31
CA GLU A 93 4.75 -19.63 2.20
C GLU A 93 4.75 -18.56 1.11
N TYR A 94 4.82 -17.27 1.48
CA TYR A 94 4.98 -16.19 0.51
C TYR A 94 6.26 -16.34 -0.32
N GLU A 95 7.42 -16.55 0.32
CA GLU A 95 8.70 -16.70 -0.38
C GLU A 95 8.76 -17.98 -1.23
N LYS A 96 8.18 -19.10 -0.77
CA LYS A 96 8.02 -20.31 -1.60
C LYS A 96 7.18 -20.03 -2.83
N GLY A 97 6.01 -19.40 -2.67
CA GLY A 97 5.14 -19.06 -3.80
C GLY A 97 5.86 -18.14 -4.80
N LYS A 98 6.50 -17.08 -4.28
CA LYS A 98 7.27 -16.11 -5.08
C LYS A 98 8.40 -16.77 -5.86
N SER A 99 9.12 -17.72 -5.27
CA SER A 99 10.21 -18.44 -5.94
C SER A 99 9.77 -19.28 -7.15
N LEU A 100 8.49 -19.60 -7.25
CA LEU A 100 7.90 -20.36 -8.35
C LEU A 100 7.39 -19.45 -9.48
N LEU A 101 7.31 -18.14 -9.24
CA LEU A 101 6.86 -17.18 -10.25
C LEU A 101 8.02 -16.78 -11.18
N PRO A 102 7.75 -16.52 -12.48
CA PRO A 102 8.72 -15.88 -13.35
C PRO A 102 9.17 -14.52 -12.79
N GLU A 103 10.42 -14.12 -13.02
CA GLU A 103 10.94 -12.80 -12.61
C GLU A 103 10.11 -11.63 -13.16
N THR A 104 9.53 -11.81 -14.35
CA THR A 104 8.65 -10.85 -15.02
C THR A 104 7.22 -10.85 -14.49
N SER A 105 6.87 -11.72 -13.54
CA SER A 105 5.54 -11.70 -12.92
C SER A 105 5.38 -10.46 -12.04
N ALA A 106 4.14 -10.00 -11.85
CA ALA A 106 3.79 -9.04 -10.81
C ALA A 106 2.84 -9.63 -9.76
N GLU A 107 2.64 -10.95 -9.78
CA GLU A 107 1.79 -11.66 -8.83
C GLU A 107 2.32 -11.57 -7.39
N ASP A 108 3.64 -11.69 -7.21
CA ASP A 108 4.30 -11.51 -5.92
C ASP A 108 4.07 -10.11 -5.35
N VAL A 109 3.97 -9.08 -6.20
CA VAL A 109 3.71 -7.72 -5.75
C VAL A 109 2.29 -7.58 -5.20
N TYR A 110 1.30 -8.17 -5.88
CA TYR A 110 -0.07 -8.23 -5.35
C TYR A 110 -0.13 -9.00 -4.04
N TRP A 111 0.55 -10.16 -3.97
CA TRP A 111 0.61 -10.98 -2.75
C TRP A 111 1.27 -10.22 -1.60
N TYR A 112 2.34 -9.48 -1.88
CA TYR A 112 3.01 -8.65 -0.90
C TYR A 112 2.05 -7.59 -0.32
N VAL A 113 1.35 -6.83 -1.16
CA VAL A 113 0.46 -5.79 -0.66
C VAL A 113 -0.72 -6.41 0.10
N ILE A 114 -1.35 -7.47 -0.42
CA ILE A 114 -2.49 -8.08 0.26
C ILE A 114 -2.09 -8.73 1.58
N LEU A 115 -0.92 -9.35 1.69
CA LEU A 115 -0.48 -10.05 2.91
C LEU A 115 0.02 -9.06 3.97
N TYR A 116 0.86 -8.10 3.58
CA TYR A 116 1.68 -7.34 4.52
C TYR A 116 1.12 -5.96 4.86
N ARG A 117 0.24 -5.35 4.04
CA ARG A 117 -0.15 -3.94 4.23
C ARG A 117 -0.76 -3.63 5.60
N GLY A 118 -1.64 -4.50 6.10
CA GLY A 118 -2.35 -4.30 7.37
C GLY A 118 -1.48 -4.56 8.59
N ILE A 119 -0.37 -5.28 8.41
CA ILE A 119 0.55 -5.65 9.49
C ILE A 119 1.66 -4.59 9.62
N TYR A 120 2.24 -4.20 8.47
CA TYR A 120 3.42 -3.32 8.42
C TYR A 120 3.08 -1.88 8.06
N GLY A 121 1.82 -1.59 7.70
CA GLY A 121 1.37 -0.24 7.36
C GLY A 121 1.84 0.25 5.99
N ILE A 122 1.94 -0.63 5.00
CA ILE A 122 2.36 -0.25 3.63
C ILE A 122 1.35 0.75 3.07
N GLY A 123 1.81 1.97 2.81
CA GLY A 123 0.99 3.05 2.26
C GLY A 123 0.08 3.74 3.27
N GLY A 124 0.20 3.43 4.56
CA GLY A 124 -0.73 3.96 5.54
C GLY A 124 -0.48 3.54 6.97
N ILE A 125 -1.57 3.33 7.70
CA ILE A 125 -1.52 2.94 9.10
C ILE A 125 -1.88 1.44 9.19
N PRO A 126 -1.15 0.64 9.98
CA PRO A 126 -1.53 -0.75 10.23
C PRO A 126 -2.94 -0.90 10.81
N ASP A 127 -3.47 -2.12 10.73
CA ASP A 127 -4.77 -2.49 11.28
C ASP A 127 -4.84 -2.19 12.79
N ASP A 128 -5.99 -1.66 13.24
CA ASP A 128 -6.23 -1.20 14.61
C ASP A 128 -5.22 -0.15 15.13
N ASN A 129 -4.51 0.53 14.22
CA ASN A 129 -3.40 1.45 14.51
C ASN A 129 -2.27 0.79 15.31
N ASP A 130 -2.08 -0.52 15.19
CA ASP A 130 -0.98 -1.22 15.87
C ASP A 130 0.36 -0.92 15.19
N MET A 131 1.09 0.02 15.77
CA MET A 131 2.40 0.44 15.29
C MET A 131 3.55 -0.49 15.70
N SER A 132 3.27 -1.61 16.38
CA SER A 132 4.30 -2.50 16.93
C SER A 132 5.22 -3.10 15.86
N MET A 133 4.69 -3.36 14.65
CA MET A 133 5.47 -3.84 13.51
C MET A 133 5.46 -2.91 12.30
N ALA A 134 4.95 -1.68 12.43
CA ALA A 134 4.93 -0.75 11.31
C ALA A 134 6.34 -0.50 10.78
N PHE A 135 6.53 -0.46 9.46
CA PHE A 135 7.84 -0.09 8.90
C PHE A 135 8.29 1.28 9.41
N LYS A 136 7.35 2.21 9.64
CA LYS A 136 7.59 3.55 10.21
C LYS A 136 8.32 3.55 11.55
N THR A 137 8.12 2.53 12.36
CA THR A 137 8.67 2.44 13.72
C THR A 137 9.80 1.43 13.83
N THR A 138 9.83 0.42 12.96
CA THR A 138 10.75 -0.72 13.08
C THR A 138 11.99 -0.64 12.21
N LEU A 139 11.92 0.01 11.04
CA LEU A 139 13.07 0.08 10.14
C LEU A 139 14.06 1.17 10.58
N THR A 140 15.35 0.84 10.51
CA THR A 140 16.43 1.83 10.61
C THR A 140 16.47 2.71 9.35
N LYS A 141 17.27 3.78 9.36
CA LYS A 141 17.42 4.65 8.17
C LYS A 141 18.01 3.89 6.99
N GLU A 142 18.97 3.01 7.26
CA GLU A 142 19.63 2.17 6.28
C GLU A 142 18.65 1.15 5.69
N ASP A 143 17.86 0.50 6.55
CA ASP A 143 16.81 -0.44 6.10
C ASP A 143 15.73 0.28 5.28
N TYR A 144 15.44 1.54 5.61
CA TYR A 144 14.52 2.40 4.85
C TYR A 144 14.98 2.65 3.43
N LYS A 145 16.29 2.76 3.20
CA LYS A 145 16.83 2.93 1.85
C LYS A 145 16.57 1.67 1.01
N LYS A 146 16.81 0.49 1.59
CA LYS A 146 16.54 -0.79 0.93
C LYS A 146 15.04 -0.95 0.67
N HIS A 147 14.21 -0.67 1.67
CA HIS A 147 12.75 -0.71 1.54
C HIS A 147 12.24 0.24 0.46
N TYR A 148 12.77 1.46 0.38
CA TYR A 148 12.46 2.40 -0.71
C TYR A 148 12.75 1.79 -2.08
N GLU A 149 13.93 1.20 -2.27
CA GLU A 149 14.31 0.57 -3.54
C GLU A 149 13.41 -0.61 -3.90
N GLU A 150 13.02 -1.41 -2.91
CA GLU A 150 12.05 -2.50 -3.08
C GLU A 150 10.66 -1.98 -3.48
N ILE A 151 10.19 -0.89 -2.87
CA ILE A 151 8.90 -0.27 -3.22
C ILE A 151 8.93 0.30 -4.64
N VAL A 152 10.01 0.98 -5.03
CA VAL A 152 10.21 1.46 -6.40
C VAL A 152 10.14 0.31 -7.41
N ASP A 153 10.86 -0.78 -7.17
CA ASP A 153 10.82 -1.97 -8.04
C ASP A 153 9.40 -2.55 -8.15
N LYS A 154 8.71 -2.70 -7.01
CA LYS A 154 7.33 -3.19 -6.95
C LYS A 154 6.38 -2.32 -7.76
N ILE A 155 6.46 -0.99 -7.67
CA ILE A 155 5.64 -0.08 -8.46
C ILE A 155 5.88 -0.29 -9.96
N LYS A 156 7.15 -0.32 -10.37
CA LYS A 156 7.52 -0.49 -11.79
C LYS A 156 7.00 -1.83 -12.35
N ARG A 157 7.24 -2.93 -11.64
CA ARG A 157 6.76 -4.27 -12.04
C ARG A 157 5.24 -4.34 -12.05
N PHE A 158 4.57 -3.79 -11.04
CA PHE A 158 3.11 -3.86 -10.91
C PHE A 158 2.36 -3.00 -11.93
N ALA A 159 2.98 -1.90 -12.38
CA ALA A 159 2.42 -1.03 -13.42
C ALA A 159 2.54 -1.64 -14.82
N ILE A 160 3.70 -2.24 -15.12
CA ILE A 160 4.08 -2.66 -16.48
C ILE A 160 3.63 -4.08 -16.78
N ASN A 161 3.76 -5.01 -15.83
CA ASN A 161 3.49 -6.41 -16.08
C ASN A 161 1.99 -6.71 -15.92
N ASP A 162 1.44 -7.45 -16.88
CA ASP A 162 0.07 -7.92 -16.78
C ASP A 162 -0.06 -9.07 -15.77
N PHE A 163 -1.24 -9.17 -15.18
CA PHE A 163 -1.56 -10.20 -14.20
C PHE A 163 -2.26 -11.33 -14.94
N ASN A 164 -1.60 -12.48 -15.04
CA ASN A 164 -2.14 -13.61 -15.80
C ASN A 164 -3.24 -14.35 -15.03
N TYR A 165 -3.33 -14.14 -13.72
CA TYR A 165 -4.35 -14.74 -12.89
C TYR A 165 -5.62 -13.87 -12.82
N ASP A 166 -6.50 -14.03 -13.80
CA ASP A 166 -7.74 -13.26 -13.95
C ASP A 166 -8.85 -13.74 -12.99
N VAL A 167 -8.83 -13.19 -11.77
CA VAL A 167 -9.89 -13.36 -10.79
C VAL A 167 -10.45 -12.00 -10.37
N PRO A 168 -11.76 -11.87 -10.10
CA PRO A 168 -12.39 -10.58 -9.78
C PRO A 168 -11.67 -9.83 -8.65
N ARG A 169 -11.21 -10.57 -7.63
CA ARG A 169 -10.50 -10.01 -6.49
C ARG A 169 -9.21 -9.28 -6.87
N VAL A 170 -8.50 -9.74 -7.89
CA VAL A 170 -7.29 -9.09 -8.37
C VAL A 170 -7.67 -7.80 -9.09
N THR A 171 -8.52 -7.90 -10.10
CA THR A 171 -8.95 -6.78 -10.95
C THR A 171 -9.56 -5.65 -10.12
N GLU A 172 -10.43 -5.97 -9.17
CA GLU A 172 -11.12 -5.01 -8.30
C GLU A 172 -10.19 -4.22 -7.36
N TYR A 173 -9.07 -4.81 -6.92
CA TYR A 173 -8.20 -4.24 -5.90
C TYR A 173 -6.84 -3.79 -6.46
N LYS A 174 -6.52 -4.08 -7.72
CA LYS A 174 -5.24 -3.74 -8.36
C LYS A 174 -4.93 -2.25 -8.23
N PHE A 175 -5.92 -1.40 -8.50
CA PHE A 175 -5.80 0.05 -8.33
C PHE A 175 -5.46 0.42 -6.89
N GLY A 176 -6.28 -0.01 -5.93
CA GLY A 176 -6.08 0.30 -4.51
C GLY A 176 -4.77 -0.26 -3.95
N PHE A 177 -4.18 -1.30 -4.54
CA PHE A 177 -2.86 -1.78 -4.13
C PHE A 177 -1.72 -0.96 -4.72
N MET A 178 -1.85 -0.49 -5.95
CA MET A 178 -0.90 0.49 -6.52
C MET A 178 -0.88 1.76 -5.68
N GLU A 179 -2.03 2.26 -5.27
CA GLU A 179 -2.17 3.40 -4.36
C GLU A 179 -1.37 3.22 -3.07
N ASN A 180 -1.51 2.07 -2.41
CA ASN A 180 -0.73 1.78 -1.19
C ASN A 180 0.78 1.81 -1.48
N LEU A 181 1.23 1.31 -2.64
CA LEU A 181 2.65 1.36 -3.01
C LEU A 181 3.11 2.80 -3.30
N ILE A 182 2.29 3.61 -3.99
CA ILE A 182 2.59 5.02 -4.26
C ILE A 182 2.68 5.82 -2.96
N ASP A 183 1.75 5.63 -2.03
CA ASP A 183 1.80 6.30 -0.74
C ASP A 183 3.04 5.86 0.07
N GLU A 184 3.37 4.57 0.04
CA GLU A 184 4.59 4.05 0.70
C GLU A 184 5.86 4.65 0.09
N PHE A 185 5.89 4.83 -1.23
CA PHE A 185 6.98 5.50 -1.93
C PHE A 185 7.14 6.96 -1.45
N PHE A 186 6.05 7.70 -1.29
CA PHE A 186 6.11 9.06 -0.75
C PHE A 186 6.50 9.10 0.74
N ILE A 187 6.06 8.13 1.55
CA ILE A 187 6.43 8.03 2.97
C ILE A 187 7.92 7.73 3.11
N SER A 188 8.40 6.66 2.47
CA SER A 188 9.78 6.16 2.58
C SER A 188 10.80 7.17 2.06
N SER A 189 10.47 7.89 0.97
CA SER A 189 11.31 8.95 0.44
C SER A 189 11.42 10.15 1.39
N ARG A 190 10.33 10.52 2.08
CA ARG A 190 10.31 11.65 3.03
C ARG A 190 10.93 11.31 4.39
N ILE A 191 10.90 10.07 4.84
CA ILE A 191 11.63 9.69 6.07
C ILE A 191 13.14 9.95 5.91
N GLN A 192 13.63 9.95 4.67
CA GLN A 192 15.01 10.26 4.29
C GLN A 192 15.24 11.75 3.95
N ILE A 193 14.40 12.70 4.42
CA ILE A 193 14.36 14.14 4.04
C ILE A 193 15.72 14.80 3.71
N LYS A 194 16.80 14.55 4.47
CA LYS A 194 18.12 15.15 4.21
C LYS A 194 18.80 14.62 2.94
N ASP A 195 18.62 13.35 2.63
CA ASP A 195 19.10 12.73 1.39
C ASP A 195 18.09 12.95 0.26
N PHE A 196 16.79 12.96 0.56
CA PHE A 196 15.70 13.14 -0.42
C PHE A 196 15.87 14.35 -1.33
N ILE A 197 16.16 15.52 -0.76
CA ILE A 197 16.20 16.78 -1.50
C ILE A 197 17.41 16.87 -2.44
N ASN A 198 18.53 16.25 -2.09
CA ASN A 198 19.79 16.34 -2.83
C ASN A 198 20.10 15.10 -3.68
N ASN A 199 19.30 14.03 -3.55
CA ASN A 199 19.58 12.78 -4.24
C ASN A 199 18.84 12.72 -5.58
N LYS A 200 19.62 12.78 -6.66
CA LYS A 200 19.17 12.72 -8.06
C LYS A 200 18.32 11.48 -8.36
N LYS A 201 18.62 10.35 -7.71
CA LYS A 201 17.88 9.09 -7.88
C LYS A 201 16.39 9.25 -7.58
N TYR A 202 16.01 10.03 -6.56
CA TYR A 202 14.59 10.23 -6.24
C TYR A 202 13.84 10.97 -7.35
N LEU A 203 14.47 12.00 -7.94
CA LEU A 203 13.88 12.74 -9.04
C LEU A 203 13.75 11.84 -10.28
N GLU A 204 14.79 11.06 -10.59
CA GLU A 204 14.76 10.08 -11.67
C GLU A 204 13.66 9.03 -11.47
N ASP A 205 13.52 8.48 -10.27
CA ASP A 205 12.48 7.51 -9.94
C ASP A 205 11.07 8.13 -10.01
N LEU A 206 10.87 9.37 -9.54
CA LEU A 206 9.61 10.10 -9.70
C LEU A 206 9.25 10.32 -11.17
N MET A 207 10.21 10.79 -11.98
CA MET A 207 10.02 11.04 -13.40
C MET A 207 9.74 9.76 -14.18
N TYR A 208 10.26 8.61 -13.73
CA TYR A 208 9.93 7.30 -14.30
C TYR A 208 8.56 6.78 -13.86
N ILE A 209 8.25 6.87 -12.56
CA ILE A 209 7.01 6.33 -11.98
C ILE A 209 5.77 7.13 -12.42
N TYR A 210 5.88 8.46 -12.52
CA TYR A 210 4.73 9.30 -12.87
C TYR A 210 4.01 8.88 -14.17
N PRO A 211 4.68 8.74 -15.34
CA PRO A 211 4.00 8.34 -16.56
C PRO A 211 3.41 6.93 -16.50
N ILE A 212 4.13 5.96 -15.92
CA ILE A 212 3.62 4.59 -15.81
C ILE A 212 2.43 4.48 -14.84
N TYR A 213 2.43 5.26 -13.77
CA TYR A 213 1.30 5.34 -12.83
C TYR A 213 0.09 5.94 -13.52
N LYS A 214 0.26 7.01 -14.30
CA LYS A 214 -0.81 7.63 -15.06
C LYS A 214 -1.48 6.66 -16.03
N ASP A 215 -0.71 5.92 -16.81
CA ASP A 215 -1.23 4.91 -17.75
C ASP A 215 -1.94 3.77 -17.02
N PHE A 216 -1.34 3.28 -15.94
CA PHE A 216 -1.95 2.28 -15.07
C PHE A 216 -3.30 2.76 -14.51
N SER A 217 -3.34 3.96 -13.96
CA SER A 217 -4.53 4.54 -13.33
C SER A 217 -5.66 4.70 -14.34
N ASN A 218 -5.38 5.18 -15.54
CA ASN A 218 -6.36 5.28 -16.62
C ASN A 218 -6.97 3.91 -16.98
N LYS A 219 -6.17 2.84 -16.95
CA LYS A 219 -6.63 1.46 -17.23
C LYS A 219 -7.48 0.88 -16.09
N TYR A 220 -7.04 1.02 -14.85
CA TYR A 220 -7.59 0.25 -13.72
C TYR A 220 -8.54 1.01 -12.80
N LEU A 221 -8.58 2.35 -12.83
CA LEU A 221 -9.47 3.14 -11.98
C LEU A 221 -10.95 2.78 -12.22
N VAL A 222 -11.35 2.65 -13.48
CA VAL A 222 -12.73 2.31 -13.88
C VAL A 222 -13.16 0.91 -13.46
N LEU A 223 -12.19 0.03 -13.20
CA LEU A 223 -12.39 -1.35 -12.74
C LEU A 223 -12.34 -1.48 -11.21
N SER A 224 -11.90 -0.42 -10.51
CA SER A 224 -11.68 -0.42 -9.07
C SER A 224 -12.99 -0.52 -8.30
N LYS A 225 -13.01 -1.39 -7.29
CA LYS A 225 -14.15 -1.54 -6.38
C LYS A 225 -14.39 -0.30 -5.51
N GLN A 226 -13.35 0.48 -5.26
CA GLN A 226 -13.43 1.67 -4.40
C GLN A 226 -14.30 2.78 -5.01
N LYS A 227 -14.63 2.70 -6.31
CA LYS A 227 -15.41 3.70 -7.05
C LYS A 227 -14.91 5.14 -6.79
N LEU A 228 -13.59 5.30 -6.77
CA LEU A 228 -12.94 6.59 -6.59
C LEU A 228 -13.34 7.53 -7.74
N SER A 229 -13.52 8.81 -7.41
CA SER A 229 -13.90 9.79 -8.42
C SER A 229 -12.70 10.12 -9.31
N PRO A 230 -12.90 10.58 -10.56
CA PRO A 230 -11.80 11.02 -11.41
C PRO A 230 -10.92 12.10 -10.78
N GLU A 231 -11.49 12.93 -9.90
CA GLU A 231 -10.76 13.97 -9.17
C GLU A 231 -9.71 13.42 -8.20
N PHE A 232 -9.91 12.19 -7.70
CA PHE A 232 -8.92 11.53 -6.88
C PHE A 232 -7.61 11.29 -7.67
N LEU A 233 -7.70 10.89 -8.94
CA LEU A 233 -6.52 10.73 -9.79
C LEU A 233 -5.81 12.07 -10.03
N ILE A 234 -6.58 13.16 -10.22
CA ILE A 234 -6.02 14.50 -10.38
C ILE A 234 -5.22 14.90 -9.13
N PHE A 235 -5.70 14.55 -7.93
CA PHE A 235 -4.98 14.81 -6.68
C PHE A 235 -3.62 14.12 -6.63
N ASP A 236 -3.52 12.86 -7.01
CA ASP A 236 -2.24 12.16 -7.04
C ASP A 236 -1.30 12.69 -8.12
N GLU A 237 -1.82 12.99 -9.31
CA GLU A 237 -1.01 13.65 -10.35
C GLU A 237 -0.41 14.96 -9.81
N ILE A 238 -1.18 15.75 -9.08
CA ILE A 238 -0.70 16.98 -8.43
C ILE A 238 0.42 16.65 -7.41
N LYS A 239 0.28 15.61 -6.58
CA LYS A 239 1.34 15.21 -5.63
C LYS A 239 2.67 14.90 -6.35
N PHE A 240 2.62 14.10 -7.41
CA PHE A 240 3.79 13.75 -8.23
C PHE A 240 4.45 15.01 -8.81
N LEU A 241 3.66 15.84 -9.50
CA LEU A 241 4.16 17.04 -10.17
C LEU A 241 4.82 17.99 -9.18
N ILE A 242 4.21 18.17 -8.00
CA ILE A 242 4.77 19.03 -6.94
C ILE A 242 6.12 18.52 -6.45
N ASP A 243 6.24 17.23 -6.13
CA ASP A 243 7.50 16.68 -5.64
C ASP A 243 8.58 16.71 -6.75
N ILE A 244 8.22 16.48 -8.03
CA ILE A 244 9.12 16.65 -9.18
C ILE A 244 9.63 18.10 -9.28
N ILE A 245 8.72 19.08 -9.29
CA ILE A 245 9.06 20.51 -9.45
C ILE A 245 9.95 20.98 -8.28
N ILE A 246 9.60 20.60 -7.06
CA ILE A 246 10.35 20.99 -5.86
C ILE A 246 11.76 20.39 -5.91
N LEU A 247 11.90 19.09 -6.17
CA LEU A 247 13.21 18.45 -6.24
C LEU A 247 14.07 19.00 -7.38
N ASN A 248 13.47 19.24 -8.54
CA ASN A 248 14.16 19.85 -9.66
C ASN A 248 14.67 21.25 -9.29
N ALA A 249 13.85 22.07 -8.61
CA ALA A 249 14.28 23.40 -8.16
C ALA A 249 15.43 23.32 -7.14
N TYR A 250 15.37 22.40 -6.17
CA TYR A 250 16.44 22.20 -5.19
C TYR A 250 17.75 21.78 -5.85
N GLN A 251 17.70 20.85 -6.79
CA GLN A 251 18.86 20.38 -7.54
C GLN A 251 19.44 21.47 -8.46
N ASN A 252 18.65 22.49 -8.80
CA ASN A 252 19.06 23.68 -9.56
C ASN A 252 19.23 24.91 -8.65
N ASN A 253 19.96 24.76 -7.54
CA ASN A 253 20.30 25.86 -6.62
C ASN A 253 19.08 26.62 -6.09
N ASN A 254 18.01 25.91 -5.72
CA ASN A 254 16.74 26.47 -5.25
C ASN A 254 16.05 27.39 -6.27
N THR A 255 16.35 27.25 -7.56
CA THR A 255 15.78 28.06 -8.63
C THR A 255 14.73 27.29 -9.40
N LEU A 256 13.51 27.83 -9.46
CA LEU A 256 12.44 27.28 -10.29
C LEU A 256 12.75 27.49 -11.78
N ILE A 257 12.71 26.41 -12.56
CA ILE A 257 12.86 26.48 -14.02
C ILE A 257 11.50 26.82 -14.63
N CYS A 258 11.30 28.10 -15.00
CA CYS A 258 10.02 28.61 -15.49
C CYS A 258 9.54 27.99 -16.81
N ASN A 259 10.45 27.49 -17.65
CA ASN A 259 10.13 26.87 -18.94
C ASN A 259 9.88 25.35 -18.84
N ASN A 260 9.74 24.81 -17.64
CA ASN A 260 9.58 23.37 -17.45
C ASN A 260 8.13 22.92 -17.74
N ASN A 261 7.97 21.84 -18.51
CA ASN A 261 6.64 21.36 -18.93
C ASN A 261 5.77 20.95 -17.75
N GLU A 262 6.33 20.37 -16.69
CA GLU A 262 5.60 19.95 -15.50
C GLU A 262 4.90 21.12 -14.80
N ASN A 263 5.42 22.35 -14.92
CA ASN A 263 4.77 23.52 -14.34
C ASN A 263 3.42 23.79 -15.03
N LEU A 264 3.38 23.71 -16.36
CA LEU A 264 2.15 23.88 -17.13
C LEU A 264 1.15 22.77 -16.82
N VAL A 265 1.62 21.52 -16.79
CA VAL A 265 0.77 20.36 -16.46
C VAL A 265 0.18 20.51 -15.05
N LEU A 266 0.96 20.95 -14.07
CA LEU A 266 0.48 21.21 -12.72
C LEU A 266 -0.62 22.28 -12.69
N ILE A 267 -0.40 23.41 -13.39
CA ILE A 267 -1.37 24.50 -13.46
C ILE A 267 -2.68 24.02 -14.10
N ASP A 268 -2.60 23.25 -15.18
CA ASP A 268 -3.78 22.68 -15.85
C ASP A 268 -4.54 21.71 -14.94
N LYS A 269 -3.84 20.85 -14.19
CA LYS A 269 -4.47 19.93 -13.22
C LYS A 269 -5.14 20.66 -12.07
N LEU A 270 -4.52 21.73 -11.56
CA LEU A 270 -5.14 22.58 -10.55
C LEU A 270 -6.37 23.31 -11.10
N ARG A 271 -6.35 23.73 -12.37
CA ARG A 271 -7.51 24.32 -13.05
C ARG A 271 -8.66 23.32 -13.16
N GLU A 272 -8.37 22.12 -13.64
CA GLU A 272 -9.34 21.03 -13.78
C GLU A 272 -10.01 20.73 -12.43
N LEU A 273 -9.21 20.69 -11.36
CA LEU A 273 -9.73 20.44 -10.02
C LEU A 273 -10.54 21.62 -9.45
N SER A 274 -10.15 22.87 -9.72
CA SER A 274 -10.83 24.04 -9.15
C SER A 274 -12.27 24.17 -9.64
N ILE A 275 -12.54 23.73 -10.88
CA ILE A 275 -13.87 23.75 -11.51
C ILE A 275 -14.68 22.46 -11.30
N SER A 276 -14.08 21.41 -10.72
CA SER A 276 -14.83 20.18 -10.44
C SER A 276 -15.96 20.44 -9.43
N LYS A 277 -17.11 19.81 -9.70
CA LYS A 277 -18.31 19.85 -8.85
C LYS A 277 -18.23 18.87 -7.67
N ASN A 278 -17.38 17.85 -7.77
CA ASN A 278 -17.25 16.81 -6.76
C ASN A 278 -16.06 17.09 -5.83
N LYS A 279 -16.20 18.14 -5.01
CA LYS A 279 -15.15 18.55 -4.07
C LYS A 279 -15.27 17.77 -2.78
N ASP A 280 -14.80 16.54 -2.80
CA ASP A 280 -14.57 15.77 -1.59
C ASP A 280 -13.65 16.55 -0.62
N LYS A 281 -13.69 16.24 0.68
CA LYS A 281 -12.97 17.03 1.71
C LYS A 281 -11.47 17.14 1.44
N GLU A 282 -10.84 16.11 0.89
CA GLU A 282 -9.41 16.09 0.56
C GLU A 282 -9.06 17.02 -0.59
N LEU A 283 -9.96 17.17 -1.57
CA LEU A 283 -9.74 18.05 -2.73
C LEU A 283 -9.83 19.52 -2.33
N LYS A 284 -10.65 19.85 -1.33
CA LYS A 284 -10.65 21.19 -0.71
C LYS A 284 -9.33 21.49 0.00
N PHE A 285 -8.68 20.48 0.60
CA PHE A 285 -7.42 20.66 1.31
C PHE A 285 -6.28 21.15 0.40
N ILE A 286 -6.27 20.81 -0.91
CA ILE A 286 -5.30 21.36 -1.87
C ILE A 286 -5.27 22.89 -1.79
N PHE A 287 -6.44 23.51 -1.89
CA PHE A 287 -6.58 24.97 -1.98
C PHE A 287 -6.63 25.64 -0.60
N ASP A 288 -7.14 24.93 0.41
CA ASP A 288 -7.41 25.48 1.73
C ASP A 288 -6.26 25.31 2.73
N GLY A 289 -5.27 24.44 2.47
CA GLY A 289 -4.27 24.12 3.50
C GLY A 289 -2.99 23.42 3.05
N HIS A 290 -2.84 23.02 1.79
CA HIS A 290 -1.66 22.29 1.34
C HIS A 290 -0.43 23.19 1.12
N LYS A 291 0.31 23.45 2.22
CA LYS A 291 1.45 24.41 2.28
C LYS A 291 2.47 24.26 1.14
N ARG A 292 2.80 23.04 0.71
CA ARG A 292 3.77 22.82 -0.38
C ARG A 292 3.23 23.29 -1.73
N ILE A 293 1.96 23.02 -2.02
CA ILE A 293 1.32 23.41 -3.28
C ILE A 293 1.25 24.93 -3.35
N PHE A 294 0.71 25.55 -2.30
CA PHE A 294 0.60 27.01 -2.23
C PHE A 294 1.95 27.71 -2.41
N LYS A 295 3.02 27.22 -1.75
CA LYS A 295 4.37 27.78 -1.90
C LYS A 295 4.89 27.63 -3.34
N THR A 296 4.73 26.46 -3.96
CA THR A 296 5.16 26.23 -5.34
C THR A 296 4.42 27.14 -6.31
N ILE A 297 3.10 27.25 -6.20
CA ILE A 297 2.29 28.14 -7.05
C ILE A 297 2.67 29.62 -6.81
N LYS A 298 2.90 30.02 -5.57
CA LYS A 298 3.38 31.38 -5.26
C LYS A 298 4.74 31.68 -5.92
N LEU A 299 5.65 30.71 -5.96
CA LEU A 299 6.95 30.86 -6.66
C LEU A 299 6.76 30.96 -8.18
N MET A 300 5.83 30.20 -8.75
CA MET A 300 5.51 30.25 -10.18
C MET A 300 4.96 31.59 -10.64
N ARG A 301 4.39 32.41 -9.76
CA ARG A 301 3.94 33.78 -10.10
C ARG A 301 5.10 34.67 -10.58
N TYR A 302 6.33 34.36 -10.18
CA TYR A 302 7.51 35.10 -10.63
C TYR A 302 8.03 34.63 -12.00
N CYS A 303 7.37 33.66 -12.64
CA CYS A 303 7.68 33.22 -14.00
C CYS A 303 6.84 34.01 -15.01
N PRO A 304 7.42 34.95 -15.78
CA PRO A 304 6.64 35.84 -16.66
C PRO A 304 5.81 35.10 -17.72
N ASN A 305 6.30 33.93 -18.16
CA ASN A 305 5.63 33.08 -19.13
C ASN A 305 4.42 32.30 -18.56
N LEU A 306 4.30 32.21 -17.23
CA LEU A 306 3.23 31.47 -16.54
C LEU A 306 2.27 32.39 -15.77
N GLU A 307 2.67 33.64 -15.52
CA GLU A 307 2.00 34.62 -14.63
C GLU A 307 0.48 34.62 -14.79
N LYS A 308 -0.02 34.80 -16.02
CA LYS A 308 -1.46 34.84 -16.30
C LYS A 308 -2.19 33.57 -15.82
N GLN A 309 -1.66 32.40 -16.16
CA GLN A 309 -2.30 31.12 -15.85
C GLN A 309 -2.22 30.81 -14.35
N VAL A 310 -1.11 31.19 -13.72
CA VAL A 310 -0.91 31.03 -12.28
C VAL A 310 -1.86 31.93 -11.51
N ASP A 311 -2.02 33.19 -11.91
CA ASP A 311 -2.92 34.14 -11.26
C ASP A 311 -4.39 33.69 -11.34
N GLU A 312 -4.82 33.13 -12.48
CA GLU A 312 -6.15 32.53 -12.64
C GLU A 312 -6.43 31.41 -11.64
N ILE A 313 -5.41 30.66 -11.25
CA ILE A 313 -5.52 29.56 -10.28
C ILE A 313 -5.31 30.04 -8.84
N PHE A 314 -4.47 31.04 -8.65
CA PHE A 314 -4.11 31.55 -7.33
C PHE A 314 -5.33 32.09 -6.56
N ILE A 315 -6.34 32.62 -7.25
CA ILE A 315 -7.60 33.10 -6.64
C ILE A 315 -8.36 32.03 -5.85
N HIS A 316 -8.12 30.75 -6.14
CA HIS A 316 -8.78 29.65 -5.46
C HIS A 316 -8.11 29.26 -4.15
N PHE A 317 -6.88 29.70 -3.90
CA PHE A 317 -6.15 29.36 -2.67
C PHE A 317 -6.52 30.30 -1.52
N VAL A 318 -6.72 29.72 -0.34
CA VAL A 318 -6.89 30.47 0.91
C VAL A 318 -5.53 30.67 1.57
N ASP A 319 -5.04 31.91 1.63
CA ASP A 319 -3.79 32.24 2.32
C ASP A 319 -3.99 32.25 3.84
N ARG A 320 -3.86 31.07 4.46
CA ARG A 320 -3.89 30.91 5.92
C ARG A 320 -2.57 31.26 6.61
N THR A 321 -1.60 31.87 5.92
CA THR A 321 -0.36 32.37 6.56
C THR A 321 -0.49 33.79 7.11
N LYS A 322 -1.69 34.38 6.99
CA LYS A 322 -2.09 35.68 7.53
C LYS A 322 -2.94 35.60 8.81
N GLU A 323 -3.19 34.39 9.30
CA GLU A 323 -3.68 34.10 10.65
C GLU A 323 -2.51 33.58 11.48
#